data_AF-A0A7Y5QZN1-F1
#
_entry.id   AF-A0A7Y5QZN1-F1
#
_cell.length_a   1.000
_cell.length_b   1.000
_cell.length_c   1.000
_cell.angle_alpha   90.00
_cell.angle_beta   90.00
_cell.angle_gamma   90.00
#
_symmetry.space_group_name_H-M   'P 1'
#
loop_
_entity.id
_entity.type
_entity.pdbx_description
1 polymer ?
#
loop_
_entity_poly.entity_id
_entity_poly.type
_entity_poly.pdbx_seq_one_letter_code
_entity_poly.pdbx_strand_id
1 'polypeptide(L)'
;MYARIAFRHLALRPARTLLLLAGYGVGVAVMIVLLSIGEALLAQARQEKLVGGGDVTVLPEGIDVEVLKTGGLGGMYFSIDHARFVYLQLLAAPRLARDVRAVAPQIEGSLLYLRTGHGVERPVRATGEIPSRTRGVGATPTLAAGDWRDDDLDRRWIAPTPAELRDGIDHFHLPPAELTAAQRATWAEWHYFNVLSADRRHWAFVTLLAGGDIPNGRWGGQVLVTLREQGGTERRFVAFVPASGVRLSTTRADLDVGESHVRVLPDGRYEVRARALSTTGGGAVDVNLVVAPAPRAYFPGAALGGDVVSGYAVPALRAAATGTICTGGGCERFDDAQSYHDHNWGTWQGVTWEWGAARAGNYTFLYGRVDTPGSERGALFLYLVDSLGFRALFRPSRIDYEDARTILVGGKPVHVPARATMADVRGDDTLRVALEIEDAIGTDMRRGAERGGRGSAMSLPYFIQMKGTAHLSGRVGGTPLGGSGSGFFESYRGGE
;
A
#
# COMPACT_ATOMS: atom_id res chain seq x y z
N MET A 1 2.73 33.21 69.51
CA MET A 1 3.32 32.03 70.19
C MET A 1 4.26 31.24 69.27
N TYR A 2 3.86 30.87 68.05
CA TYR A 2 4.68 30.11 67.09
C TYR A 2 6.00 30.79 66.65
N ALA A 3 6.01 32.12 66.45
CA ALA A 3 7.23 32.85 66.06
C ALA A 3 8.34 32.82 67.13
N ARG A 4 7.98 32.82 68.43
CA ARG A 4 8.95 32.74 69.54
C ARG A 4 9.57 31.34 69.66
N ILE A 5 8.85 30.29 69.30
CA ILE A 5 9.34 28.90 69.30
C ILE A 5 10.29 28.70 68.11
N ALA A 6 9.95 29.22 66.93
CA ALA A 6 10.81 29.17 65.74
C ALA A 6 12.16 29.87 65.96
N PHE A 7 12.16 31.06 66.58
CA PHE A 7 13.39 31.81 66.87
C PHE A 7 14.31 31.11 67.89
N ARG A 8 13.74 30.46 68.92
CA ARG A 8 14.52 29.66 69.88
C ARG A 8 15.15 28.42 69.25
N HIS A 9 14.45 27.77 68.31
CA HIS A 9 14.98 26.63 67.57
C HIS A 9 16.13 27.04 66.62
N LEU A 10 16.07 28.25 66.04
CA LEU A 10 17.13 28.85 65.24
C LEU A 10 18.43 29.04 66.04
N ALA A 11 18.33 29.47 67.30
CA ALA A 11 19.47 29.73 68.17
C ALA A 11 20.13 28.46 68.74
N LEU A 12 19.36 27.38 68.95
CA LEU A 12 19.85 26.14 69.58
C LEU A 12 20.52 25.17 68.60
N ARG A 13 20.13 25.19 67.31
CA ARG A 13 20.71 24.31 66.28
C ARG A 13 20.85 25.05 64.94
N PRO A 14 21.78 26.02 64.85
CA PRO A 14 21.90 26.92 63.70
C PRO A 14 22.17 26.16 62.40
N ALA A 15 23.08 25.18 62.42
CA ALA A 15 23.46 24.43 61.21
C ALA A 15 22.29 23.61 60.61
N ARG A 16 21.48 22.94 61.45
CA ARG A 16 20.31 22.17 60.97
C ARG A 16 19.23 23.07 60.40
N THR A 17 19.03 24.24 61.02
CA THR A 17 18.01 25.19 60.58
C THR A 17 18.42 25.85 59.27
N LEU A 18 19.69 26.19 59.11
CA LEU A 18 20.25 26.73 57.87
C LEU A 18 20.18 25.71 56.73
N LEU A 19 20.46 24.44 57.01
CA LEU A 19 20.30 23.34 56.04
C LEU A 19 18.84 23.17 55.61
N LEU A 20 17.89 23.22 56.53
CA LEU A 20 16.46 23.10 56.21
C LEU A 20 15.95 24.31 55.42
N LEU A 21 16.39 25.52 55.76
CA LEU A 21 16.03 26.74 55.02
C LEU A 21 16.67 26.75 53.62
N ALA A 22 17.91 26.30 53.49
CA ALA A 22 18.57 26.13 52.18
C ALA A 22 17.87 25.05 51.35
N GLY A 23 17.52 23.90 51.94
CA GLY A 23 16.78 22.85 51.28
C GLY A 23 15.38 23.30 50.83
N TYR A 24 14.68 24.05 51.66
CA TYR A 24 13.39 24.66 51.31
C TYR A 24 13.54 25.71 50.20
N GLY A 25 14.55 26.58 50.28
CA GLY A 25 14.85 27.57 49.25
C GLY A 25 15.18 26.94 47.89
N VAL A 26 15.99 25.88 47.88
CA VAL A 26 16.28 25.09 46.67
C VAL A 26 15.01 24.43 46.15
N GLY A 27 14.19 23.83 47.02
CA GLY A 27 12.92 23.23 46.62
C GLY A 27 11.96 24.22 45.97
N VAL A 28 11.81 25.42 46.55
CA VAL A 28 10.98 26.50 45.99
C VAL A 28 11.57 27.03 44.68
N ALA A 29 12.89 27.23 44.60
CA ALA A 29 13.55 27.68 43.38
C ALA A 29 13.36 26.67 42.23
N VAL A 30 13.54 25.38 42.50
CA VAL A 30 13.27 24.30 41.53
C VAL A 30 11.81 24.32 41.10
N MET A 31 10.86 24.47 42.03
CA MET A 31 9.44 24.52 41.71
C MET A 31 9.07 25.73 40.83
N ILE A 32 9.65 26.91 41.10
CA ILE A 32 9.48 28.12 40.27
C ILE A 32 10.05 27.89 38.87
N VAL A 33 11.24 27.29 38.77
CA VAL A 33 11.84 26.96 37.47
C VAL A 33 10.95 26.00 36.69
N LEU A 34 10.44 24.94 37.33
CA LEU A 34 9.53 23.99 36.69
C LEU A 34 8.20 24.64 36.25
N LEU A 35 7.63 25.54 37.05
CA LEU A 35 6.44 26.31 36.67
C LEU A 35 6.71 27.24 35.48
N SER A 36 7.88 27.90 35.45
CA SER A 36 8.26 28.77 34.33
C SER A 36 8.51 28.00 33.04
N ILE A 37 9.05 26.78 33.12
CA ILE A 37 9.15 25.86 31.97
C ILE A 37 7.75 25.44 31.51
N GLY A 38 6.84 25.15 32.45
CA GLY A 38 5.44 24.84 32.15
C GLY A 38 4.73 25.98 31.41
N GLU A 39 4.90 27.23 31.85
CA GLU A 39 4.35 28.41 31.17
C GLU A 39 4.98 28.64 29.79
N ALA A 40 6.28 28.44 29.64
CA ALA A 40 6.97 28.56 28.35
C ALA A 40 6.46 27.51 27.34
N LEU A 41 6.27 26.26 27.78
CA LEU A 41 5.67 25.20 26.98
C LEU A 41 4.21 25.51 26.63
N LEU A 42 3.43 26.06 27.56
CA LEU A 42 2.03 26.45 27.32
C LEU A 42 1.93 27.63 26.35
N ALA A 43 2.84 28.60 26.44
CA ALA A 43 2.92 29.75 25.53
C ALA A 43 3.35 29.33 24.12
N GLN A 44 4.26 28.35 24.01
CA GLN A 44 4.66 27.75 22.75
C GLN A 44 3.52 26.95 22.12
N ALA A 45 2.76 26.18 22.91
CA ALA A 45 1.59 25.43 22.45
C ALA A 45 0.42 26.33 21.98
N ARG A 46 0.34 27.57 22.48
CA ARG A 46 -0.68 28.57 22.09
C ARG A 46 -0.31 29.38 20.82
N GLN A 47 0.90 29.24 20.29
CA GLN A 47 1.25 29.89 19.03
C GLN A 47 0.62 29.16 17.84
N GLU A 48 -0.51 29.67 17.35
CA GLU A 48 -1.18 29.23 16.11
C GLU A 48 -0.26 29.21 14.88
N LYS A 49 0.91 29.87 14.93
CA LYS A 49 1.89 29.92 13.84
C LYS A 49 2.86 28.74 13.79
N LEU A 50 2.89 27.86 14.80
CA LEU A 50 3.81 26.71 14.85
C LEU A 50 3.26 25.43 14.20
N VAL A 51 1.98 25.42 13.83
CA VAL A 51 1.42 24.40 12.94
C VAL A 51 0.96 25.15 11.70
N GLY A 52 1.56 24.86 10.55
CA GLY A 52 1.40 25.63 9.31
C GLY A 52 -0.04 26.11 9.05
N GLY A 53 -0.17 27.40 8.72
CA GLY A 53 -1.44 28.11 8.59
C GLY A 53 -2.33 27.63 7.46
N GLY A 54 -3.05 26.53 7.69
CA GLY A 54 -4.13 26.04 6.84
C GLY A 54 -5.45 25.96 7.62
N ASP A 55 -6.57 26.08 6.92
CA ASP A 55 -7.92 25.96 7.49
C ASP A 55 -8.26 24.51 7.91
N VAL A 56 -7.47 23.51 7.49
CA VAL A 56 -7.67 22.08 7.74
C VAL A 56 -6.33 21.40 8.03
N THR A 57 -6.24 20.68 9.17
CA THR A 57 -5.12 19.78 9.50
C THR A 57 -5.58 18.33 9.36
N VAL A 58 -4.84 17.52 8.59
CA VAL A 58 -5.13 16.09 8.39
C VAL A 58 -4.25 15.27 9.33
N LEU A 59 -4.87 14.50 10.23
CA LEU A 59 -4.20 13.58 11.15
C LEU A 59 -4.68 12.14 10.93
N PRO A 60 -3.80 11.12 11.11
CA PRO A 60 -4.22 9.73 11.23
C PRO A 60 -5.26 9.56 12.32
N GLU A 61 -6.18 8.64 12.07
CA GLU A 61 -7.24 8.28 13.00
C GLU A 61 -6.65 7.87 14.36
N GLY A 62 -7.08 8.52 15.44
CA GLY A 62 -6.64 8.23 16.81
C GLY A 62 -5.53 9.15 17.37
N ILE A 63 -5.04 10.14 16.62
CA ILE A 63 -4.03 11.09 17.08
C ILE A 63 -4.67 12.44 17.45
N ASP A 64 -4.39 12.92 18.67
CA ASP A 64 -4.85 14.22 19.16
C ASP A 64 -3.90 15.33 18.67
N VAL A 65 -4.48 16.41 18.12
CA VAL A 65 -3.79 17.63 17.70
C VAL A 65 -2.96 18.22 18.85
N GLU A 66 -3.43 18.12 20.09
CA GLU A 66 -2.76 18.66 21.27
C GLU A 66 -1.47 17.89 21.64
N VAL A 67 -1.38 16.60 21.28
CA VAL A 67 -0.18 15.78 21.48
C VAL A 67 0.93 16.16 20.50
N LEU A 68 0.57 16.66 19.31
CA LEU A 68 1.52 17.15 18.30
C LEU A 68 2.08 18.53 18.66
N LYS A 69 1.24 19.43 19.18
CA LYS A 69 1.63 20.80 19.57
C LYS A 69 2.58 20.87 20.77
N THR A 70 2.46 19.92 21.69
CA THR A 70 3.23 19.91 22.95
C THR A 70 4.65 19.34 22.80
N GLY A 71 5.03 18.86 21.60
CA GLY A 71 6.38 18.37 21.35
C GLY A 71 6.79 17.18 22.23
N GLY A 72 5.82 16.43 22.77
CA GLY A 72 6.10 15.18 23.45
C GLY A 72 6.87 14.22 22.53
N LEU A 73 7.50 13.19 23.09
CA LEU A 73 8.29 12.19 22.34
C LEU A 73 7.55 11.63 21.10
N GLY A 74 6.21 11.66 21.05
CA GLY A 74 5.41 11.27 19.90
C GLY A 74 5.32 12.30 18.75
N GLY A 75 5.47 13.61 19.01
CA GLY A 75 5.40 14.66 17.99
C GLY A 75 6.69 14.82 17.17
N MET A 76 7.83 14.41 17.73
CA MET A 76 9.16 14.49 17.05
C MET A 76 9.36 13.43 15.96
N TYR A 77 8.49 12.43 15.87
CA TYR A 77 8.63 11.29 14.94
C TYR A 77 7.34 11.03 14.15
N PHE A 78 6.49 12.05 13.98
CA PHE A 78 5.22 11.90 13.30
C PHE A 78 5.40 11.93 11.78
N SER A 79 5.15 10.79 11.12
CA SER A 79 5.07 10.69 9.66
C SER A 79 3.66 10.27 9.24
N ILE A 80 3.17 10.84 8.14
CA ILE A 80 1.98 10.33 7.46
C ILE A 80 2.45 9.23 6.50
N ASP A 81 2.18 7.98 6.83
CA ASP A 81 2.39 6.88 5.90
C ASP A 81 1.61 7.17 4.61
N HIS A 82 2.27 6.95 3.48
CA HIS A 82 1.72 7.30 2.16
C HIS A 82 1.33 8.79 2.01
N ALA A 83 2.04 9.72 2.67
CA ALA A 83 1.83 11.17 2.52
C ALA A 83 1.73 11.64 1.07
N ARG A 84 2.53 11.06 0.18
CA ARG A 84 2.50 11.38 -1.26
C ARG A 84 1.19 10.94 -1.91
N PHE A 85 0.58 9.83 -1.48
CA PHE A 85 -0.76 9.45 -1.92
C PHE A 85 -1.80 10.46 -1.45
N VAL A 86 -1.80 10.80 -0.15
CA VAL A 86 -2.72 11.80 0.42
C VAL A 86 -2.61 13.12 -0.35
N TYR A 87 -1.39 13.55 -0.66
CA TYR A 87 -1.15 14.71 -1.49
C TYR A 87 -1.73 14.55 -2.91
N LEU A 88 -1.30 13.53 -3.67
CA LEU A 88 -1.64 13.39 -5.10
C LEU A 88 -3.10 13.00 -5.37
N GLN A 89 -3.70 12.17 -4.51
CA GLN A 89 -5.02 11.57 -4.72
C GLN A 89 -6.14 12.22 -3.92
N LEU A 90 -5.82 13.02 -2.89
CA LEU A 90 -6.81 13.76 -2.10
C LEU A 90 -6.62 15.26 -2.29
N LEU A 91 -5.57 15.81 -1.70
CA LEU A 91 -5.46 17.26 -1.49
C LEU A 91 -5.17 18.03 -2.78
N ALA A 92 -4.30 17.50 -3.65
CA ALA A 92 -3.99 18.06 -4.97
C ALA A 92 -4.83 17.43 -6.10
N ALA A 93 -5.84 16.62 -5.76
CA ALA A 93 -6.68 15.97 -6.76
C ALA A 93 -7.64 16.96 -7.44
N PRO A 94 -7.98 16.75 -8.73
CA PRO A 94 -8.95 17.60 -9.42
C PRO A 94 -10.30 17.71 -8.70
N ARG A 95 -10.67 16.70 -7.92
CA ARG A 95 -11.93 16.65 -7.16
C ARG A 95 -12.04 17.80 -6.15
N LEU A 96 -10.94 18.15 -5.49
CA LEU A 96 -10.90 19.21 -4.46
C LEU A 96 -10.36 20.54 -4.99
N ALA A 97 -10.13 20.68 -6.30
CA ALA A 97 -9.50 21.87 -6.87
C ALA A 97 -10.29 23.19 -6.65
N ARG A 98 -11.57 23.11 -6.29
CA ARG A 98 -12.40 24.28 -5.92
C ARG A 98 -12.27 24.66 -4.45
N ASP A 99 -11.97 23.69 -3.59
CA ASP A 99 -11.96 23.85 -2.14
C ASP A 99 -10.53 24.01 -1.60
N VAL A 100 -9.54 23.40 -2.27
CA VAL A 100 -8.13 23.42 -1.88
C VAL A 100 -7.33 24.26 -2.86
N ARG A 101 -6.87 25.43 -2.40
CA ARG A 101 -6.05 26.35 -3.19
C ARG A 101 -4.59 25.94 -3.28
N ALA A 102 -4.00 25.52 -2.17
CA ALA A 102 -2.60 25.15 -2.07
C ALA A 102 -2.38 24.14 -0.93
N VAL A 103 -1.35 23.29 -1.07
CA VAL A 103 -0.99 22.26 -0.11
C VAL A 103 0.53 22.24 -0.02
N ALA A 104 1.07 22.41 1.19
CA ALA A 104 2.50 22.38 1.47
C ALA A 104 2.86 21.15 2.31
N PRO A 105 3.45 20.10 1.71
CA PRO A 105 3.98 18.97 2.47
C PRO A 105 5.26 19.40 3.19
N GLN A 106 5.39 19.02 4.47
CA GLN A 106 6.52 19.40 5.31
C GLN A 106 6.92 18.24 6.22
N ILE A 107 8.21 18.15 6.52
CA ILE A 107 8.79 17.37 7.61
C ILE A 107 9.38 18.39 8.57
N GLU A 108 8.85 18.52 9.77
CA GLU A 108 9.26 19.56 10.70
C GLU A 108 10.05 19.00 11.88
N GLY A 109 11.13 19.70 12.23
CA GLY A 109 11.76 19.55 13.54
C GLY A 109 12.63 18.31 13.72
N SER A 110 13.09 17.71 12.63
CA SER A 110 14.03 16.58 12.66
C SER A 110 15.35 16.97 13.31
N LEU A 111 15.77 16.22 14.33
CA LEU A 111 17.09 16.38 14.94
C LEU A 111 18.16 15.78 14.01
N LEU A 112 19.08 16.61 13.54
CA LEU A 112 20.26 16.20 12.78
C LEU A 112 21.53 16.56 13.55
N TYR A 113 22.64 15.88 13.24
CA TYR A 113 23.95 16.20 13.78
C TYR A 113 24.85 16.65 12.64
N LEU A 114 25.20 17.95 12.63
CA LEU A 114 26.13 18.49 11.65
C LEU A 114 27.56 18.26 12.15
N ARG A 115 28.36 17.55 11.36
CA ARG A 115 29.80 17.43 11.59
C ARG A 115 30.53 18.50 10.80
N THR A 116 31.19 19.40 11.51
CA THR A 116 32.03 20.45 10.90
C THR A 116 33.31 19.85 10.31
N GLY A 117 34.00 20.58 9.42
CA GLY A 117 35.28 20.13 8.84
C GLY A 117 36.39 19.85 9.86
N HIS A 118 36.25 20.34 11.09
CA HIS A 118 37.15 20.06 12.22
C HIS A 118 36.69 18.87 13.09
N GLY A 119 35.67 18.12 12.66
CA GLY A 119 35.18 16.94 13.37
C GLY A 119 34.24 17.22 14.55
N VAL A 120 33.94 18.49 14.86
CA VAL A 120 32.98 18.84 15.92
C VAL A 120 31.56 18.60 15.43
N GLU A 121 30.80 17.83 16.18
CA GLU A 121 29.36 17.59 15.95
C GLU A 121 28.51 18.63 16.69
N ARG A 122 27.49 19.15 15.99
CA ARG A 122 26.52 20.08 16.56
C ARG A 122 25.11 19.57 16.30
N PRO A 123 24.27 19.43 17.34
CA PRO A 123 22.86 19.13 17.13
C PRO A 123 22.19 20.33 16.46
N VAL A 124 21.40 20.07 15.42
CA VAL A 124 20.59 21.06 14.73
C VAL A 124 19.17 20.52 14.54
N ARG A 125 18.20 21.43 14.55
CA ARG A 125 16.82 21.13 14.18
C ARG A 125 16.65 21.48 12.70
N ALA A 126 16.22 20.53 11.90
CA ALA A 126 16.04 20.68 10.47
C ALA A 126 14.57 20.48 10.08
N THR A 127 14.13 21.25 9.08
CA THR A 127 12.82 21.13 8.46
C THR A 127 13.03 20.92 6.96
N GLY A 128 12.30 19.98 6.38
CA GLY A 128 12.26 19.74 4.94
C GLY A 128 10.90 20.16 4.39
N GLU A 129 10.88 21.01 3.38
CA GLU A 129 9.65 21.45 2.73
C GLU A 129 9.88 21.62 1.24
N ILE A 130 8.79 21.66 0.48
CA ILE A 130 8.83 21.92 -0.96
C ILE A 130 8.67 23.43 -1.21
N PRO A 131 9.71 24.15 -1.68
CA PRO A 131 9.73 25.61 -1.62
C PRO A 131 8.56 26.30 -2.35
N SER A 132 8.18 25.83 -3.54
CA SER A 132 7.04 26.38 -4.29
C SER A 132 5.71 26.16 -3.59
N ARG A 133 5.56 25.04 -2.87
CA ARG A 133 4.34 24.70 -2.15
C ARG A 133 4.20 25.49 -0.87
N THR A 134 5.29 25.67 -0.12
CA THR A 134 5.33 26.58 1.03
C THR A 134 5.03 28.02 0.63
N ARG A 135 5.61 28.50 -0.49
CA ARG A 135 5.25 29.81 -1.06
C ARG A 135 3.76 29.90 -1.39
N GLY A 136 3.18 28.83 -1.94
CA GLY A 136 1.77 28.75 -2.33
C GLY A 136 0.79 28.91 -1.17
N VAL A 137 1.17 28.48 0.04
CA VAL A 137 0.37 28.67 1.26
C VAL A 137 0.74 29.95 2.03
N GLY A 138 1.67 30.76 1.51
CA GLY A 138 2.09 32.02 2.15
C GLY A 138 3.02 31.85 3.35
N ALA A 139 3.67 30.68 3.51
CA ALA A 139 4.49 30.34 4.67
C ALA A 139 6.01 30.42 4.42
N THR A 140 6.45 31.21 3.43
CA THR A 140 7.86 31.32 3.05
C THR A 140 8.72 31.75 4.25
N PRO A 141 9.76 30.99 4.65
CA PRO A 141 10.65 31.36 5.73
C PRO A 141 11.61 32.48 5.30
N THR A 142 12.08 33.25 6.27
CA THR A 142 13.20 34.18 6.06
C THR A 142 14.50 33.38 5.96
N LEU A 143 15.17 33.45 4.80
CA LEU A 143 16.44 32.76 4.59
C LEU A 143 17.59 33.57 5.17
N ALA A 144 18.36 32.97 6.09
CA ALA A 144 19.57 33.58 6.63
C ALA A 144 20.76 33.46 5.66
N ALA A 145 20.81 32.38 4.88
CA ALA A 145 21.84 32.12 3.89
C ALA A 145 21.36 31.08 2.85
N GLY A 146 21.94 31.12 1.65
CA GLY A 146 21.68 30.17 0.57
C GLY A 146 20.44 30.49 -0.28
N ASP A 147 20.18 29.60 -1.23
CA ASP A 147 19.00 29.65 -2.11
C ASP A 147 18.02 28.53 -1.75
N TRP A 148 16.73 28.83 -1.80
CA TRP A 148 15.66 27.88 -1.48
C TRP A 148 14.63 27.80 -2.62
N ARG A 149 14.88 26.86 -3.52
CA ARG A 149 14.11 26.63 -4.75
C ARG A 149 13.89 25.14 -4.94
N ASP A 150 12.80 24.80 -5.62
CA ASP A 150 12.48 23.43 -5.95
C ASP A 150 13.61 22.78 -6.74
N ASP A 151 13.87 21.52 -6.44
CA ASP A 151 14.73 20.66 -7.24
C ASP A 151 13.93 19.56 -7.98
N ASP A 152 14.64 18.63 -8.62
CA ASP A 152 14.01 17.53 -9.35
C ASP A 152 13.29 16.53 -8.43
N LEU A 153 13.73 16.36 -7.18
CA LEU A 153 13.08 15.49 -6.20
C LEU A 153 11.76 16.11 -5.74
N ASP A 154 11.75 17.42 -5.50
CA ASP A 154 10.55 18.18 -5.19
C ASP A 154 9.50 18.06 -6.30
N ARG A 155 9.92 18.27 -7.56
CA ARG A 155 9.06 18.11 -8.74
C ARG A 155 8.55 16.68 -8.85
N ARG A 156 9.42 15.68 -8.72
CA ARG A 156 9.02 14.26 -8.78
C ARG A 156 8.03 13.91 -7.68
N TRP A 157 8.17 14.50 -6.49
CA TRP A 157 7.26 14.24 -5.37
C TRP A 157 5.86 14.80 -5.64
N ILE A 158 5.75 16.09 -6.03
CA ILE A 158 4.45 16.80 -6.21
C ILE A 158 3.76 16.52 -7.54
N ALA A 159 4.53 16.21 -8.58
CA ALA A 159 4.04 16.06 -9.95
C ALA A 159 4.92 15.06 -10.71
N PRO A 160 4.95 13.79 -10.29
CA PRO A 160 5.68 12.78 -11.04
C PRO A 160 5.14 12.65 -12.46
N THR A 161 6.04 12.37 -13.39
CA THR A 161 5.66 11.79 -14.67
C THR A 161 4.95 10.44 -14.44
N PRO A 162 4.13 9.97 -15.39
CA PRO A 162 3.50 8.66 -15.26
C PRO A 162 4.49 7.53 -14.98
N ALA A 163 5.64 7.50 -15.67
CA ALA A 163 6.68 6.52 -15.43
C ALA A 163 7.28 6.61 -14.02
N GLU A 164 7.66 7.82 -13.56
CA GLU A 164 8.20 8.03 -12.21
C GLU A 164 7.19 7.63 -11.11
N LEU A 165 5.89 7.78 -11.37
CA LEU A 165 4.83 7.33 -10.48
C LEU A 165 4.78 5.80 -10.43
N ARG A 166 4.81 5.11 -11.58
CA ARG A 166 4.83 3.64 -11.64
C ARG A 166 6.06 3.08 -10.96
N ASP A 167 7.25 3.51 -11.38
CA ASP A 167 8.51 3.10 -10.75
C ASP A 167 8.51 3.35 -9.23
N GLY A 168 7.93 4.46 -8.79
CA GLY A 168 7.85 4.79 -7.37
C GLY A 168 6.96 3.87 -6.54
N ILE A 169 5.88 3.31 -7.10
CA ILE A 169 4.92 2.47 -6.36
C ILE A 169 5.09 0.96 -6.62
N ASP A 170 5.89 0.60 -7.62
CA ASP A 170 5.88 -0.73 -8.24
C ASP A 170 7.30 -1.32 -8.41
N HIS A 171 8.30 -0.75 -7.74
CA HIS A 171 9.66 -1.29 -7.73
C HIS A 171 9.78 -2.51 -6.81
N PHE A 172 10.82 -3.31 -7.04
CA PHE A 172 11.09 -4.52 -6.26
C PHE A 172 11.76 -4.22 -4.93
N HIS A 173 11.59 -5.14 -3.99
CA HIS A 173 12.15 -5.08 -2.65
C HIS A 173 13.16 -6.19 -2.44
N LEU A 174 14.25 -5.86 -1.75
CA LEU A 174 15.14 -6.90 -1.23
C LEU A 174 14.54 -7.48 0.06
N PRO A 175 14.65 -8.80 0.29
CA PRO A 175 14.21 -9.38 1.55
C PRO A 175 14.95 -8.71 2.71
N PRO A 176 14.24 -8.17 3.72
CA PRO A 176 14.87 -7.49 4.85
C PRO A 176 15.94 -8.34 5.54
N ALA A 177 16.95 -7.68 6.08
CA ALA A 177 18.08 -8.35 6.72
C ALA A 177 17.66 -9.13 7.98
N GLU A 178 16.56 -8.72 8.60
CA GLU A 178 16.02 -9.23 9.85
C GLU A 178 15.22 -10.52 9.67
N LEU A 179 14.88 -10.90 8.43
CA LEU A 179 14.14 -12.13 8.16
C LEU A 179 14.96 -13.37 8.52
N THR A 180 14.32 -14.31 9.23
CA THR A 180 14.90 -15.63 9.50
C THR A 180 15.13 -16.41 8.21
N ALA A 181 15.99 -17.42 8.24
CA ALA A 181 16.24 -18.29 7.08
C ALA A 181 14.96 -18.99 6.56
N ALA A 182 14.03 -19.32 7.46
CA ALA A 182 12.75 -19.92 7.09
C ALA A 182 11.83 -18.91 6.37
N GLN A 183 11.70 -17.70 6.92
CA GLN A 183 10.94 -16.62 6.27
C GLN A 183 11.54 -16.25 4.91
N ARG A 184 12.86 -16.08 4.83
CA ARG A 184 13.58 -15.80 3.58
C ARG A 184 13.39 -16.88 2.52
N ALA A 185 13.22 -18.14 2.91
CA ALA A 185 12.90 -19.23 1.97
C ALA A 185 11.49 -19.15 1.36
N THR A 186 10.62 -18.31 1.93
CA THR A 186 9.23 -18.09 1.48
C THR A 186 9.02 -16.70 0.94
N TRP A 187 10.10 -15.90 0.84
CA TRP A 187 10.09 -14.60 0.23
C TRP A 187 9.78 -14.74 -1.26
N ALA A 188 8.76 -14.03 -1.71
CA ALA A 188 8.44 -13.91 -3.12
C ALA A 188 7.85 -12.54 -3.41
N GLU A 189 8.13 -12.06 -4.61
CA GLU A 189 7.64 -10.79 -5.12
C GLU A 189 7.27 -10.95 -6.59
N TRP A 190 6.12 -10.43 -7.00
CA TRP A 190 5.61 -10.66 -8.34
C TRP A 190 4.80 -9.50 -8.90
N HIS A 191 4.93 -9.31 -10.21
CA HIS A 191 3.93 -8.62 -11.00
C HIS A 191 2.85 -9.60 -11.45
N TYR A 192 1.59 -9.17 -11.34
CA TYR A 192 0.44 -9.94 -11.76
C TYR A 192 -0.49 -9.10 -12.60
N PHE A 193 -0.85 -9.63 -13.78
CA PHE A 193 -1.70 -8.96 -14.75
C PHE A 193 -2.90 -9.84 -15.09
N ASN A 194 -4.04 -9.20 -15.23
CA ASN A 194 -5.25 -9.85 -15.72
C ASN A 194 -5.67 -9.18 -17.03
N VAL A 195 -6.14 -9.96 -17.99
CA VAL A 195 -6.70 -9.45 -19.25
C VAL A 195 -8.01 -10.17 -19.54
N LEU A 196 -9.02 -9.40 -19.97
CA LEU A 196 -10.33 -9.88 -20.37
C LEU A 196 -10.59 -9.48 -21.82
N SER A 197 -10.83 -10.47 -22.68
CA SER A 197 -11.26 -10.26 -24.06
C SER A 197 -12.53 -9.41 -24.17
N ALA A 198 -12.72 -8.76 -25.31
CA ALA A 198 -13.84 -7.84 -25.54
C ALA A 198 -15.21 -8.53 -25.41
N ASP A 199 -15.32 -9.79 -25.83
CA ASP A 199 -16.54 -10.60 -25.68
C ASP A 199 -16.71 -11.19 -24.26
N ARG A 200 -15.72 -10.97 -23.38
CA ARG A 200 -15.65 -11.46 -22.00
C ARG A 200 -15.61 -12.97 -21.85
N ARG A 201 -15.37 -13.70 -22.94
CA ARG A 201 -15.33 -15.17 -22.96
C ARG A 201 -13.95 -15.70 -22.62
N HIS A 202 -12.91 -15.03 -23.08
CA HIS A 202 -11.52 -15.39 -22.82
C HIS A 202 -10.92 -14.47 -21.76
N TRP A 203 -10.23 -15.05 -20.80
CA TRP A 203 -9.53 -14.33 -19.77
C TRP A 203 -8.20 -15.00 -19.42
N ALA A 204 -7.24 -14.17 -19.03
CA ALA A 204 -5.88 -14.60 -18.80
C ALA A 204 -5.31 -13.98 -17.52
N PHE A 205 -4.47 -14.77 -16.86
CA PHE A 205 -3.57 -14.32 -15.80
C PHE A 205 -2.14 -14.47 -16.25
N VAL A 206 -1.32 -13.44 -16.04
CA VAL A 206 0.10 -13.42 -16.37
C VAL A 206 0.85 -12.98 -15.12
N THR A 207 1.70 -13.86 -14.59
CA THR A 207 2.53 -13.60 -13.41
C THR A 207 4.00 -13.72 -13.79
N LEU A 208 4.79 -12.71 -13.45
CA LEU A 208 6.25 -12.80 -13.43
C LEU A 208 6.69 -12.61 -11.98
N LEU A 209 7.39 -13.60 -11.45
CA LEU A 209 7.74 -13.70 -10.03
C LEU A 209 9.25 -13.84 -9.86
N ALA A 210 9.74 -13.21 -8.81
CA ALA A 210 11.09 -13.31 -8.26
C ALA A 210 10.99 -13.90 -6.84
N GLY A 211 11.68 -15.01 -6.58
CA GLY A 211 11.65 -15.70 -5.29
C GLY A 211 13.03 -15.81 -4.64
N GLY A 212 13.05 -15.77 -3.31
CA GLY A 212 14.23 -15.97 -2.47
C GLY A 212 15.33 -14.91 -2.64
N ASP A 213 16.57 -15.37 -2.67
CA ASP A 213 17.76 -14.52 -2.58
C ASP A 213 18.34 -14.24 -3.98
N ILE A 214 17.92 -13.16 -4.61
CA ILE A 214 18.37 -12.75 -5.95
C ILE A 214 19.50 -11.72 -5.84
N PRO A 215 20.59 -11.80 -6.67
CA PRO A 215 20.81 -12.76 -7.76
C PRO A 215 21.63 -14.02 -7.39
N ASN A 216 22.19 -14.11 -6.19
CA ASN A 216 23.24 -15.08 -5.85
C ASN A 216 22.87 -16.11 -4.77
N GLY A 217 21.58 -16.42 -4.60
CA GLY A 217 21.13 -17.33 -3.55
C GLY A 217 20.18 -18.42 -4.02
N ARG A 218 19.43 -18.99 -3.06
CA ARG A 218 18.45 -20.03 -3.34
C ARG A 218 17.20 -19.40 -3.93
N TRP A 219 16.50 -20.18 -4.76
CA TRP A 219 15.33 -19.79 -5.57
C TRP A 219 15.69 -18.97 -6.81
N GLY A 220 14.72 -18.43 -7.53
CA GLY A 220 14.92 -17.84 -8.85
C GLY A 220 13.64 -17.20 -9.36
N GLY A 221 13.47 -17.17 -10.68
CA GLY A 221 12.31 -16.56 -11.32
C GLY A 221 11.29 -17.60 -11.78
N GLN A 222 10.03 -17.20 -11.81
CA GLN A 222 8.95 -17.99 -12.38
C GLN A 222 8.08 -17.12 -13.28
N VAL A 223 7.73 -17.65 -14.45
CA VAL A 223 6.67 -17.11 -15.31
C VAL A 223 5.51 -18.08 -15.26
N LEU A 224 4.32 -17.57 -14.96
CA LEU A 224 3.08 -18.34 -14.98
C LEU A 224 2.07 -17.62 -15.87
N VAL A 225 1.53 -18.34 -16.84
CA VAL A 225 0.42 -17.86 -17.67
C VAL A 225 -0.72 -18.86 -17.57
N THR A 226 -1.90 -18.38 -17.19
CA THR A 226 -3.12 -19.18 -17.18
C THR A 226 -4.11 -18.57 -18.15
N LEU A 227 -4.56 -19.38 -19.13
CA LEU A 227 -5.56 -19.00 -20.11
C LEU A 227 -6.84 -19.79 -19.87
N ARG A 228 -7.97 -19.10 -19.95
CA ARG A 228 -9.28 -19.69 -19.72
C ARG A 228 -10.31 -19.13 -20.69
N GLU A 229 -10.99 -20.03 -21.39
CA GLU A 229 -12.27 -19.74 -22.03
C GLU A 229 -13.39 -20.05 -21.04
N GLN A 230 -14.41 -19.20 -20.96
CA GLN A 230 -15.52 -19.34 -20.04
C GLN A 230 -16.22 -20.69 -20.20
N GLY A 231 -16.20 -21.48 -19.13
CA GLY A 231 -16.76 -22.85 -19.10
C GLY A 231 -15.91 -23.91 -19.80
N GLY A 232 -14.80 -23.52 -20.44
CA GLY A 232 -13.84 -24.42 -21.05
C GLY A 232 -12.83 -24.96 -20.04
N THR A 233 -11.79 -25.64 -20.54
CA THR A 233 -10.67 -26.14 -19.70
C THR A 233 -9.64 -25.04 -19.49
N GLU A 234 -9.04 -24.98 -18.30
CA GLU A 234 -7.88 -24.11 -18.08
C GLU A 234 -6.65 -24.62 -18.85
N ARG A 235 -5.85 -23.71 -19.37
CA ARG A 235 -4.54 -24.01 -19.95
C ARG A 235 -3.49 -23.25 -19.17
N ARG A 236 -2.53 -23.99 -18.62
CA ARG A 236 -1.51 -23.43 -17.73
C ARG A 236 -0.13 -23.60 -18.35
N PHE A 237 0.66 -22.54 -18.29
CA PHE A 237 2.01 -22.50 -18.82
C PHE A 237 2.96 -22.00 -17.75
N VAL A 238 4.11 -22.67 -17.61
CA VAL A 238 5.12 -22.33 -16.60
C VAL A 238 6.51 -22.30 -17.23
N ALA A 239 7.33 -21.34 -16.79
CA ALA A 239 8.78 -21.37 -16.96
C ALA A 239 9.46 -21.09 -15.63
N PHE A 240 10.53 -21.83 -15.34
CA PHE A 240 11.40 -21.60 -14.18
C PHE A 240 12.76 -21.12 -14.66
N VAL A 241 13.27 -20.09 -14.01
CA VAL A 241 14.54 -19.45 -14.36
C VAL A 241 15.43 -19.45 -13.11
N PRO A 242 16.72 -19.83 -13.20
CA PRO A 242 17.63 -19.77 -12.07
C PRO A 242 17.85 -18.32 -11.61
N ALA A 243 18.27 -18.09 -10.36
CA ALA A 243 18.54 -16.75 -9.81
C ALA A 243 19.45 -15.89 -10.70
N SER A 244 20.46 -16.50 -11.34
CA SER A 244 21.39 -15.82 -12.24
C SER A 244 20.73 -15.28 -13.52
N GLY A 245 19.55 -15.80 -13.89
CA GLY A 245 18.73 -15.34 -15.00
C GLY A 245 17.65 -14.34 -14.61
N VAL A 246 17.61 -13.89 -13.34
CA VAL A 246 16.67 -12.89 -12.85
C VAL A 246 17.38 -11.57 -12.63
N ARG A 247 16.77 -10.47 -13.10
CA ARG A 247 17.23 -9.11 -12.80
C ARG A 247 16.04 -8.28 -12.36
N LEU A 248 16.13 -7.71 -11.16
CA LEU A 248 15.11 -6.82 -10.61
C LEU A 248 15.70 -5.43 -10.35
N SER A 249 14.84 -4.42 -10.29
CA SER A 249 15.23 -3.07 -9.91
C SER A 249 14.53 -2.64 -8.63
N THR A 250 15.30 -2.10 -7.69
CA THR A 250 14.76 -1.53 -6.44
C THR A 250 14.36 -0.06 -6.56
N THR A 251 14.42 0.49 -7.78
CA THR A 251 14.12 1.90 -8.07
C THR A 251 13.20 2.08 -9.27
N ARG A 252 12.92 1.00 -10.00
CA ARG A 252 12.04 0.92 -11.17
C ARG A 252 11.19 -0.34 -11.09
N ALA A 253 10.07 -0.36 -11.77
CA ALA A 253 9.22 -1.56 -11.86
C ALA A 253 9.72 -2.58 -12.89
N ASP A 254 11.01 -2.52 -13.26
CA ASP A 254 11.59 -3.38 -14.26
C ASP A 254 11.94 -4.75 -13.64
N LEU A 255 11.45 -5.81 -14.26
CA LEU A 255 11.78 -7.20 -13.94
C LEU A 255 12.17 -7.96 -15.20
N ASP A 256 13.26 -8.71 -15.14
CA ASP A 256 13.64 -9.75 -16.09
C ASP A 256 13.60 -11.13 -15.45
N VAL A 257 12.94 -12.06 -16.11
CA VAL A 257 12.89 -13.49 -15.76
C VAL A 257 13.23 -14.28 -17.02
N GLY A 258 14.53 -14.49 -17.26
CA GLY A 258 15.03 -15.13 -18.47
C GLY A 258 14.72 -14.29 -19.71
N GLU A 259 13.92 -14.83 -20.62
CA GLU A 259 13.46 -14.13 -21.84
C GLU A 259 12.18 -13.30 -21.62
N SER A 260 11.58 -13.38 -20.43
CA SER A 260 10.35 -12.66 -20.09
C SER A 260 10.66 -11.40 -19.29
N HIS A 261 9.87 -10.35 -19.47
CA HIS A 261 10.10 -9.09 -18.78
C HIS A 261 8.85 -8.24 -18.55
N VAL A 262 8.94 -7.37 -17.55
CA VAL A 262 8.08 -6.19 -17.36
C VAL A 262 8.97 -4.95 -17.48
N ARG A 263 8.49 -3.95 -18.23
CA ARG A 263 9.12 -2.64 -18.36
C ARG A 263 8.10 -1.51 -18.28
N VAL A 264 8.45 -0.44 -17.60
CA VAL A 264 7.67 0.80 -17.63
C VAL A 264 8.15 1.67 -18.80
N LEU A 265 7.22 2.02 -19.68
CA LEU A 265 7.46 2.94 -20.79
C LEU A 265 7.43 4.39 -20.30
N PRO A 266 8.03 5.35 -21.04
CA PRO A 266 8.07 6.76 -20.61
C PRO A 266 6.71 7.41 -20.34
N ASP A 267 5.64 6.89 -20.95
CA ASP A 267 4.26 7.35 -20.76
C ASP A 267 3.53 6.63 -19.61
N GLY A 268 4.21 5.76 -18.85
CA GLY A 268 3.68 5.02 -17.71
C GLY A 268 2.87 3.78 -18.06
N ARG A 269 2.87 3.37 -19.33
CA ARG A 269 2.35 2.05 -19.75
C ARG A 269 3.38 0.96 -19.44
N TYR A 270 2.91 -0.27 -19.31
CA TYR A 270 3.74 -1.44 -19.06
C TYR A 270 3.88 -2.26 -20.34
N GLU A 271 5.11 -2.51 -20.77
CA GLU A 271 5.38 -3.61 -21.70
C GLU A 271 5.52 -4.90 -20.89
N VAL A 272 4.72 -5.90 -21.26
CA VAL A 272 4.71 -7.23 -20.64
C VAL A 272 5.03 -8.27 -21.70
N ARG A 273 6.19 -8.91 -21.53
CA ARG A 273 6.62 -10.06 -22.33
C ARG A 273 6.69 -11.29 -21.45
N ALA A 274 6.03 -12.37 -21.84
CA ALA A 274 6.07 -13.63 -21.11
C ALA A 274 6.15 -14.82 -22.07
N ARG A 275 7.07 -15.74 -21.79
CA ARG A 275 7.20 -17.00 -22.52
C ARG A 275 7.25 -18.16 -21.54
N ALA A 276 6.40 -19.15 -21.76
CA ALA A 276 6.29 -20.31 -20.88
C ALA A 276 5.85 -21.58 -21.62
N LEU A 277 6.09 -22.74 -21.04
CA LEU A 277 5.73 -24.04 -21.62
C LEU A 277 4.48 -24.61 -20.97
N SER A 278 3.61 -25.26 -21.75
CA SER A 278 2.39 -25.88 -21.23
C SER A 278 2.71 -26.97 -20.20
N THR A 279 1.96 -27.00 -19.09
CA THR A 279 2.11 -28.03 -18.04
C THR A 279 1.46 -29.36 -18.41
N THR A 280 0.57 -29.39 -19.40
CA THR A 280 -0.20 -30.57 -19.82
C THR A 280 0.12 -31.00 -21.27
N GLY A 281 1.21 -30.51 -21.85
CA GLY A 281 1.49 -30.64 -23.28
C GLY A 281 0.70 -29.61 -24.13
N GLY A 282 1.08 -29.40 -25.38
CA GLY A 282 0.44 -28.41 -26.27
C GLY A 282 1.26 -27.17 -26.62
N GLY A 283 2.58 -27.22 -26.40
CA GLY A 283 3.53 -26.20 -26.86
C GLY A 283 3.79 -25.07 -25.86
N ALA A 284 4.25 -23.94 -26.38
CA ALA A 284 4.58 -22.75 -25.61
C ALA A 284 3.47 -21.69 -25.71
N VAL A 285 3.46 -20.76 -24.76
CA VAL A 285 2.75 -19.49 -24.86
C VAL A 285 3.76 -18.36 -25.06
N ASP A 286 3.39 -17.38 -25.88
CA ASP A 286 4.09 -16.10 -26.05
C ASP A 286 3.08 -14.97 -25.79
N VAL A 287 3.37 -14.16 -24.78
CA VAL A 287 2.58 -13.00 -24.37
C VAL A 287 3.35 -11.76 -24.77
N ASN A 288 2.67 -10.89 -25.52
CA ASN A 288 3.17 -9.57 -25.89
C ASN A 288 2.05 -8.55 -25.68
N LEU A 289 2.05 -7.88 -24.54
CA LEU A 289 1.02 -6.93 -24.18
C LEU A 289 1.64 -5.58 -23.81
N VAL A 290 0.92 -4.51 -24.15
CA VAL A 290 1.10 -3.20 -23.55
C VAL A 290 -0.13 -2.93 -22.68
N VAL A 291 0.08 -2.81 -21.37
CA VAL A 291 -0.97 -2.48 -20.40
C VAL A 291 -0.91 -0.99 -20.10
N ALA A 292 -2.00 -0.29 -20.35
CA ALA A 292 -2.16 1.15 -20.19
C ALA A 292 -3.03 1.46 -18.96
N PRO A 293 -2.42 1.86 -17.82
CA PRO A 293 -3.17 2.29 -16.65
C PRO A 293 -3.96 3.56 -16.94
N ALA A 294 -5.22 3.62 -16.50
CA ALA A 294 -6.00 4.84 -16.50
C ALA A 294 -5.38 5.86 -15.49
N PRO A 295 -5.36 7.16 -15.83
CA PRO A 295 -4.86 8.18 -14.92
C PRO A 295 -5.57 8.14 -13.56
N ARG A 296 -4.80 8.24 -12.47
CA ARG A 296 -5.28 8.27 -11.07
C ARG A 296 -6.09 7.04 -10.61
N ALA A 297 -6.20 5.99 -11.42
CA ALA A 297 -6.84 4.74 -11.03
C ALA A 297 -5.79 3.73 -10.54
N TYR A 298 -5.24 4.00 -9.35
CA TYR A 298 -4.28 3.12 -8.68
C TYR A 298 -4.56 3.06 -7.18
N PHE A 299 -4.11 1.99 -6.55
CA PHE A 299 -4.02 1.85 -5.10
C PHE A 299 -2.55 2.00 -4.69
N PRO A 300 -2.22 2.85 -3.70
CA PRO A 300 -0.84 3.01 -3.26
C PRO A 300 -0.33 1.69 -2.67
N GLY A 301 1.00 1.50 -2.62
CA GLY A 301 1.56 0.37 -1.88
C GLY A 301 1.06 0.39 -0.42
N ALA A 302 0.75 -0.77 0.14
CA ALA A 302 0.38 -0.96 1.53
C ALA A 302 1.23 -2.10 2.11
N ALA A 303 1.81 -1.88 3.27
CA ALA A 303 2.47 -2.93 4.04
C ALA A 303 1.44 -3.63 4.93
N LEU A 304 1.56 -4.95 5.03
CA LEU A 304 0.87 -5.75 6.02
C LEU A 304 1.59 -5.57 7.36
N GLY A 305 0.86 -5.15 8.39
CA GLY A 305 1.41 -4.99 9.74
C GLY A 305 1.58 -6.32 10.47
N GLY A 306 2.33 -6.31 11.59
CA GLY A 306 2.59 -7.48 12.44
C GLY A 306 3.96 -8.12 12.18
N ASP A 307 4.07 -9.43 12.45
CA ASP A 307 5.32 -10.21 12.30
C ASP A 307 5.65 -10.62 10.85
N VAL A 308 4.79 -10.23 9.89
CA VAL A 308 4.89 -10.60 8.47
C VAL A 308 5.36 -9.40 7.67
N VAL A 309 6.51 -9.53 7.01
CA VAL A 309 7.01 -8.53 6.06
C VAL A 309 6.41 -8.83 4.69
N SER A 310 5.19 -8.36 4.46
CA SER A 310 4.52 -8.47 3.17
C SER A 310 3.78 -7.19 2.82
N GLY A 311 3.47 -7.00 1.55
CA GLY A 311 2.75 -5.83 1.08
C GLY A 311 2.29 -5.99 -0.35
N TYR A 312 1.48 -5.04 -0.79
CA TYR A 312 0.92 -5.01 -2.13
C TYR A 312 0.65 -3.59 -2.60
N ALA A 313 0.69 -3.39 -3.91
CA ALA A 313 0.29 -2.17 -4.60
C ALA A 313 -0.58 -2.52 -5.80
N VAL A 314 -1.45 -1.61 -6.25
CA VAL A 314 -2.21 -1.80 -7.50
C VAL A 314 -1.93 -0.63 -8.44
N PRO A 315 -0.84 -0.68 -9.23
CA PRO A 315 -0.44 0.43 -10.10
C PRO A 315 -1.43 0.70 -11.23
N ALA A 316 -2.19 -0.32 -11.63
CA ALA A 316 -3.16 -0.24 -12.71
C ALA A 316 -4.50 -0.89 -12.30
N LEU A 317 -5.19 -0.27 -11.33
CA LEU A 317 -6.49 -0.74 -10.84
C LEU A 317 -7.56 -0.69 -11.95
N ARG A 318 -7.51 0.32 -12.81
CA ARG A 318 -8.25 0.37 -14.06
C ARG A 318 -7.25 0.50 -15.19
N ALA A 319 -7.19 -0.47 -16.10
CA ALA A 319 -6.30 -0.45 -17.24
C ALA A 319 -6.94 -1.02 -18.49
N ALA A 320 -6.28 -0.79 -19.61
CA ALA A 320 -6.56 -1.46 -20.87
C ALA A 320 -5.30 -2.15 -21.40
N ALA A 321 -5.44 -3.31 -22.04
CA ALA A 321 -4.35 -4.06 -22.64
C ALA A 321 -4.51 -4.11 -24.16
N THR A 322 -3.41 -3.89 -24.87
CA THR A 322 -3.34 -4.06 -26.33
C THR A 322 -2.15 -4.94 -26.67
N GLY A 323 -2.33 -5.89 -27.60
CA GLY A 323 -1.27 -6.81 -28.00
C GLY A 323 -1.81 -8.19 -28.34
N THR A 324 -1.03 -9.23 -28.04
CA THR A 324 -1.35 -10.61 -28.41
C THR A 324 -0.95 -11.61 -27.34
N ILE A 325 -1.74 -12.68 -27.24
CA ILE A 325 -1.34 -13.92 -26.57
C ILE A 325 -1.39 -15.04 -27.59
N CYS A 326 -0.25 -15.66 -27.86
CA CYS A 326 -0.09 -16.71 -28.86
C CYS A 326 0.19 -18.06 -28.19
N THR A 327 -0.49 -19.10 -28.68
CA THR A 327 -0.21 -20.50 -28.34
C THR A 327 -0.02 -21.30 -29.62
N GLY A 328 0.40 -22.57 -29.53
CA GLY A 328 0.55 -23.44 -30.71
C GLY A 328 -0.69 -23.54 -31.60
N GLY A 329 -1.89 -23.21 -31.09
CA GLY A 329 -3.15 -23.20 -31.82
C GLY A 329 -3.56 -21.86 -32.45
N GLY A 330 -2.80 -20.78 -32.25
CA GLY A 330 -3.09 -19.45 -32.79
C GLY A 330 -2.84 -18.30 -31.82
N CYS A 331 -3.03 -17.08 -32.31
CA CYS A 331 -2.87 -15.84 -31.54
C CYS A 331 -4.22 -15.16 -31.33
N GLU A 332 -4.53 -14.84 -30.08
CA GLU A 332 -5.61 -13.94 -29.73
C GLU A 332 -5.07 -12.51 -29.67
N ARG A 333 -5.78 -11.57 -30.30
CA ARG A 333 -5.44 -10.15 -30.30
C ARG A 333 -6.33 -9.41 -29.32
N PHE A 334 -5.72 -8.58 -28.49
CA PHE A 334 -6.38 -7.66 -27.58
C PHE A 334 -6.22 -6.24 -28.11
N ASP A 335 -7.33 -5.50 -28.11
CA ASP A 335 -7.38 -4.11 -28.51
C ASP A 335 -8.19 -3.35 -27.47
N ASP A 336 -7.53 -2.45 -26.73
CA ASP A 336 -8.10 -1.73 -25.58
C ASP A 336 -8.89 -2.61 -24.60
N ALA A 337 -8.45 -3.86 -24.42
CA ALA A 337 -9.15 -4.89 -23.65
C ALA A 337 -9.06 -4.60 -22.14
N GLN A 338 -10.10 -4.88 -21.37
CA GLN A 338 -10.08 -4.61 -19.92
C GLN A 338 -8.91 -5.35 -19.26
N SER A 339 -8.11 -4.61 -18.48
CA SER A 339 -6.95 -5.14 -17.79
C SER A 339 -6.80 -4.57 -16.38
N TYR A 340 -5.97 -5.25 -15.59
CA TYR A 340 -5.66 -4.97 -14.20
C TYR A 340 -4.20 -5.37 -13.93
N HIS A 341 -3.52 -4.64 -13.05
CA HIS A 341 -2.18 -4.99 -12.58
C HIS A 341 -2.02 -4.71 -11.08
N ASP A 342 -1.53 -5.70 -10.35
CA ASP A 342 -0.96 -5.53 -9.01
C ASP A 342 0.46 -6.10 -8.87
N HIS A 343 1.09 -5.66 -7.80
CA HIS A 343 2.41 -6.09 -7.38
C HIS A 343 2.37 -6.42 -5.91
N ASN A 344 2.82 -7.62 -5.57
CA ASN A 344 2.81 -8.12 -4.20
C ASN A 344 4.23 -8.57 -3.85
N TRP A 345 4.66 -8.31 -2.62
CA TRP A 345 5.97 -8.70 -2.09
C TRP A 345 5.83 -9.25 -0.69
N GLY A 346 6.76 -10.11 -0.28
CA GLY A 346 6.86 -10.53 1.11
C GLY A 346 7.03 -12.01 1.36
N THR A 347 6.72 -12.43 2.58
CA THR A 347 6.67 -13.83 3.00
C THR A 347 5.24 -14.36 2.91
N TRP A 348 5.04 -15.43 2.12
CA TRP A 348 3.69 -15.88 1.73
C TRP A 348 3.28 -17.23 2.32
N GLN A 349 4.11 -17.81 3.19
CA GLN A 349 3.77 -19.09 3.81
C GLN A 349 2.56 -18.97 4.72
N GLY A 350 1.51 -19.74 4.42
CA GLY A 350 0.27 -19.78 5.21
C GLY A 350 -0.59 -18.53 5.10
N VAL A 351 -0.20 -17.55 4.27
CA VAL A 351 -0.99 -16.36 3.98
C VAL A 351 -2.15 -16.75 3.07
N THR A 352 -3.34 -16.28 3.42
CA THR A 352 -4.55 -16.41 2.58
C THR A 352 -5.16 -15.03 2.38
N TRP A 353 -6.01 -14.88 1.37
CA TRP A 353 -6.62 -13.59 1.08
C TRP A 353 -8.00 -13.71 0.45
N GLU A 354 -8.77 -12.63 0.60
CA GLU A 354 -9.89 -12.30 -0.27
C GLU A 354 -9.50 -11.06 -1.04
N TRP A 355 -9.62 -11.11 -2.35
CA TRP A 355 -9.17 -10.02 -3.20
C TRP A 355 -10.08 -9.89 -4.41
N GLY A 356 -10.29 -8.69 -4.91
CA GLY A 356 -11.01 -8.54 -6.15
C GLY A 356 -11.12 -7.12 -6.63
N ALA A 357 -11.21 -6.96 -7.94
CA ALA A 357 -11.37 -5.68 -8.59
C ALA A 357 -12.38 -5.78 -9.73
N ALA A 358 -13.19 -4.74 -9.91
CA ALA A 358 -14.15 -4.68 -11.01
C ALA A 358 -14.31 -3.28 -11.57
N ARG A 359 -14.58 -3.20 -12.87
CA ARG A 359 -14.97 -1.99 -13.60
C ARG A 359 -16.49 -1.93 -13.67
N ALA A 360 -17.11 -1.25 -12.71
CA ALA A 360 -18.56 -1.04 -12.65
C ALA A 360 -18.93 0.33 -13.27
N GLY A 361 -19.06 0.36 -14.60
CA GLY A 361 -19.35 1.57 -15.37
C GLY A 361 -18.28 2.67 -15.19
N ASN A 362 -18.70 3.81 -14.64
CA ASN A 362 -17.84 4.97 -14.36
C ASN A 362 -16.94 4.77 -13.14
N TYR A 363 -17.19 3.73 -12.35
CA TYR A 363 -16.44 3.42 -11.16
C TYR A 363 -15.56 2.19 -11.37
N THR A 364 -14.46 2.15 -10.65
CA THR A 364 -13.68 0.94 -10.44
C THR A 364 -13.46 0.79 -8.95
N PHE A 365 -13.58 -0.44 -8.44
CA PHE A 365 -13.26 -0.71 -7.04
C PHE A 365 -12.24 -1.82 -6.91
N LEU A 366 -11.54 -1.80 -5.80
CA LEU A 366 -10.70 -2.86 -5.27
C LEU A 366 -11.24 -3.23 -3.89
N TYR A 367 -11.38 -4.51 -3.57
CA TYR A 367 -11.50 -4.95 -2.19
C TYR A 367 -10.38 -5.94 -1.87
N GLY A 368 -10.01 -5.96 -0.60
CA GLY A 368 -8.95 -6.84 -0.12
C GLY A 368 -9.09 -7.14 1.36
N ARG A 369 -8.73 -8.37 1.73
CA ARG A 369 -8.39 -8.80 3.08
C ARG A 369 -7.25 -9.79 2.96
N VAL A 370 -6.21 -9.61 3.77
CA VAL A 370 -5.13 -10.59 3.89
C VAL A 370 -5.14 -11.14 5.30
N ASP A 371 -5.13 -12.46 5.41
CA ASP A 371 -5.14 -13.21 6.66
C ASP A 371 -3.78 -13.91 6.81
N THR A 372 -3.03 -13.54 7.85
CA THR A 372 -1.70 -14.08 8.17
C THR A 372 -1.78 -15.18 9.24
N PRO A 373 -0.88 -16.18 9.22
CA PRO A 373 -0.86 -17.23 10.24
C PRO A 373 -0.70 -16.67 11.65
N GLY A 374 -1.56 -17.09 12.57
CA GLY A 374 -1.47 -16.71 13.99
C GLY A 374 -1.95 -15.29 14.32
N SER A 375 -2.46 -14.54 13.35
CA SER A 375 -3.03 -13.21 13.56
C SER A 375 -4.56 -13.25 13.62
N GLU A 376 -5.17 -12.22 14.21
CA GLU A 376 -6.60 -11.98 14.04
C GLU A 376 -6.93 -11.76 12.56
N ARG A 377 -8.18 -12.05 12.19
CA ARG A 377 -8.67 -11.90 10.82
C ARG A 377 -8.46 -10.46 10.35
N GLY A 378 -7.85 -10.29 9.17
CA GLY A 378 -7.49 -8.98 8.65
C GLY A 378 -8.70 -8.08 8.43
N ALA A 379 -8.48 -6.76 8.42
CA ALA A 379 -9.53 -5.81 8.09
C ALA A 379 -9.87 -5.91 6.59
N LEU A 380 -11.15 -6.07 6.27
CA LEU A 380 -11.63 -5.98 4.90
C LEU A 380 -11.80 -4.51 4.52
N PHE A 381 -11.23 -4.13 3.38
CA PHE A 381 -11.39 -2.80 2.81
C PHE A 381 -12.05 -2.87 1.44
N LEU A 382 -12.70 -1.76 1.05
CA LEU A 382 -13.12 -1.51 -0.31
C LEU A 382 -12.75 -0.09 -0.73
N TYR A 383 -11.85 0.01 -1.70
CA TYR A 383 -11.31 1.22 -2.26
C TYR A 383 -12.00 1.56 -3.58
N LEU A 384 -12.61 2.73 -3.68
CA LEU A 384 -13.40 3.17 -4.83
C LEU A 384 -12.70 4.31 -5.57
N VAL A 385 -12.62 4.21 -6.90
CA VAL A 385 -12.12 5.26 -7.79
C VAL A 385 -13.11 5.59 -8.90
N ASP A 386 -13.04 6.83 -9.40
CA ASP A 386 -13.70 7.28 -10.63
C ASP A 386 -12.67 7.98 -11.56
N SER A 387 -13.13 8.70 -12.59
CA SER A 387 -12.26 9.41 -13.54
C SER A 387 -11.41 10.53 -12.91
N LEU A 388 -11.75 10.98 -11.71
CA LEU A 388 -11.00 11.99 -10.96
C LEU A 388 -10.03 11.37 -9.94
N GLY A 389 -9.95 10.03 -9.86
CA GLY A 389 -9.09 9.29 -8.94
C GLY A 389 -9.85 8.74 -7.74
N PHE A 390 -9.20 8.68 -6.57
CA PHE A 390 -9.83 8.24 -5.33
C PHE A 390 -11.18 8.93 -5.07
N ARG A 391 -12.17 8.13 -4.70
CA ARG A 391 -13.53 8.59 -4.36
C ARG A 391 -13.87 8.34 -2.91
N ALA A 392 -13.67 7.11 -2.43
CA ALA A 392 -14.03 6.72 -1.07
C ALA A 392 -13.32 5.43 -0.64
N LEU A 393 -13.23 5.23 0.67
CA LEU A 393 -12.79 4.00 1.31
C LEU A 393 -13.88 3.53 2.27
N PHE A 394 -14.30 2.30 2.08
CA PHE A 394 -15.26 1.58 2.93
C PHE A 394 -14.54 0.42 3.63
N ARG A 395 -15.09 -0.03 4.77
CA ARG A 395 -14.60 -1.16 5.56
C ARG A 395 -15.74 -2.13 5.86
N PRO A 396 -16.27 -2.85 4.84
CA PRO A 396 -17.30 -3.86 5.07
C PRO A 396 -16.83 -4.86 6.13
N SER A 397 -17.72 -5.31 7.01
CA SER A 397 -17.34 -6.23 8.09
C SER A 397 -17.08 -7.66 7.60
N ARG A 398 -17.66 -8.05 6.45
CA ARG A 398 -17.54 -9.38 5.85
C ARG A 398 -17.93 -9.38 4.37
N ILE A 399 -17.62 -10.49 3.71
CA ILE A 399 -18.18 -10.87 2.41
C ILE A 399 -19.10 -12.06 2.64
N ASP A 400 -20.37 -11.92 2.24
CA ASP A 400 -21.36 -12.99 2.30
C ASP A 400 -21.32 -13.77 0.97
N TYR A 401 -20.76 -14.97 1.00
CA TYR A 401 -20.64 -15.87 -0.16
C TYR A 401 -21.78 -16.88 -0.23
N GLU A 402 -22.27 -17.13 -1.45
CA GLU A 402 -23.15 -18.24 -1.79
C GLU A 402 -22.36 -19.24 -2.64
N ASP A 403 -21.78 -20.27 -2.00
CA ASP A 403 -20.93 -21.29 -2.63
C ASP A 403 -21.77 -22.36 -3.36
N ALA A 404 -22.56 -21.94 -4.35
CA ALA A 404 -23.50 -22.80 -5.08
C ALA A 404 -22.97 -23.34 -6.43
N ARG A 405 -21.69 -23.12 -6.78
CA ARG A 405 -21.04 -23.70 -7.96
C ARG A 405 -20.06 -24.78 -7.55
N THR A 406 -19.85 -25.77 -8.41
CA THR A 406 -18.82 -26.80 -8.21
C THR A 406 -17.84 -26.81 -9.38
N ILE A 407 -16.55 -26.86 -9.10
CA ILE A 407 -15.49 -27.06 -10.09
C ILE A 407 -14.66 -28.30 -9.73
N LEU A 408 -13.86 -28.78 -10.68
CA LEU A 408 -12.88 -29.85 -10.44
C LEU A 408 -11.48 -29.26 -10.28
N VAL A 409 -10.82 -29.58 -9.17
CA VAL A 409 -9.42 -29.23 -8.92
C VAL A 409 -8.62 -30.50 -8.69
N GLY A 410 -7.74 -30.84 -9.65
CA GLY A 410 -6.97 -32.08 -9.58
C GLY A 410 -7.83 -33.34 -9.46
N GLY A 411 -9.01 -33.34 -10.11
CA GLY A 411 -9.99 -34.42 -10.09
C GLY A 411 -10.93 -34.44 -8.87
N LYS A 412 -10.78 -33.49 -7.93
CA LYS A 412 -11.65 -33.39 -6.74
C LYS A 412 -12.71 -32.30 -6.92
N PRO A 413 -13.98 -32.53 -6.56
CA PRO A 413 -14.98 -31.48 -6.54
C PRO A 413 -14.65 -30.46 -5.44
N VAL A 414 -14.82 -29.18 -5.76
CA VAL A 414 -14.65 -28.06 -4.84
C VAL A 414 -15.83 -27.10 -5.04
N HIS A 415 -16.54 -26.78 -3.94
CA HIS A 415 -17.59 -25.75 -3.95
C HIS A 415 -16.96 -24.37 -3.99
N VAL A 416 -17.48 -23.53 -4.89
CA VAL A 416 -16.99 -22.18 -5.15
C VAL A 416 -18.16 -21.21 -5.25
N PRO A 417 -17.92 -19.91 -5.01
CA PRO A 417 -18.95 -18.90 -5.11
C PRO A 417 -19.70 -18.91 -6.45
N ALA A 418 -21.02 -18.89 -6.36
CA ALA A 418 -21.92 -18.44 -7.43
C ALA A 418 -22.19 -16.94 -7.31
N ARG A 419 -22.29 -16.46 -6.07
CA ARG A 419 -22.55 -15.06 -5.74
C ARG A 419 -21.76 -14.63 -4.50
N ALA A 420 -21.52 -13.34 -4.39
CA ALA A 420 -21.00 -12.74 -3.18
C ALA A 420 -21.61 -11.36 -2.96
N THR A 421 -21.79 -10.94 -1.71
CA THR A 421 -22.24 -9.58 -1.39
C THR A 421 -21.43 -8.96 -0.27
N MET A 422 -21.21 -7.65 -0.35
CA MET A 422 -20.60 -6.86 0.71
C MET A 422 -21.26 -5.50 0.75
N ALA A 423 -21.42 -4.94 1.94
CA ALA A 423 -22.03 -3.65 2.15
C ALA A 423 -21.39 -2.92 3.33
N ASP A 424 -21.43 -1.60 3.28
CA ASP A 424 -20.93 -0.75 4.34
C ASP A 424 -21.69 0.59 4.39
N VAL A 425 -21.73 1.19 5.57
CA VAL A 425 -22.33 2.51 5.83
C VAL A 425 -21.38 3.31 6.69
N ARG A 426 -20.99 4.50 6.22
CA ARG A 426 -20.05 5.38 6.92
C ARG A 426 -20.60 6.80 6.95
N GLY A 427 -21.22 7.17 8.07
CA GLY A 427 -22.00 8.41 8.15
C GLY A 427 -23.16 8.35 7.16
N ASP A 428 -23.23 9.35 6.27
CA ASP A 428 -24.25 9.43 5.21
C ASP A 428 -23.89 8.64 3.94
N ASP A 429 -22.65 8.15 3.85
CA ASP A 429 -22.18 7.39 2.71
C ASP A 429 -22.58 5.92 2.84
N THR A 430 -23.12 5.36 1.76
CA THR A 430 -23.57 3.96 1.71
C THR A 430 -22.97 3.25 0.51
N LEU A 431 -22.68 1.96 0.67
CA LEU A 431 -22.16 1.12 -0.38
C LEU A 431 -22.77 -0.28 -0.29
N ARG A 432 -23.16 -0.81 -1.44
CA ARG A 432 -23.42 -2.24 -1.63
C ARG A 432 -22.81 -2.71 -2.94
N VAL A 433 -22.05 -3.80 -2.86
CA VAL A 433 -21.51 -4.54 -3.99
C VAL A 433 -22.11 -5.93 -4.00
N ALA A 434 -22.65 -6.33 -5.14
CA ALA A 434 -23.08 -7.70 -5.42
C ALA A 434 -22.26 -8.25 -6.58
N LEU A 435 -21.73 -9.46 -6.41
CA LEU A 435 -20.92 -10.17 -7.39
C LEU A 435 -21.71 -11.38 -7.89
N GLU A 436 -21.74 -11.54 -9.21
CA GLU A 436 -22.24 -12.74 -9.89
C GLU A 436 -21.08 -13.43 -10.59
N ILE A 437 -20.77 -14.65 -10.16
CA ILE A 437 -19.61 -15.40 -10.62
C ILE A 437 -19.99 -16.23 -11.86
N GLU A 438 -19.32 -15.92 -12.97
CA GLU A 438 -19.60 -16.51 -14.28
C GLU A 438 -18.67 -17.70 -14.57
N ASP A 439 -17.42 -17.62 -14.13
CA ASP A 439 -16.44 -18.69 -14.28
C ASP A 439 -15.46 -18.72 -13.10
N ALA A 440 -14.91 -19.90 -12.84
CA ALA A 440 -13.93 -20.10 -11.76
C ALA A 440 -12.91 -21.18 -12.14
N ILE A 441 -11.68 -20.98 -11.71
CA ILE A 441 -10.60 -21.96 -11.71
C ILE A 441 -10.07 -22.14 -10.29
N GLY A 442 -9.51 -23.30 -10.01
CA GLY A 442 -8.99 -23.63 -8.69
C GLY A 442 -7.62 -24.26 -8.76
N THR A 443 -6.72 -23.82 -7.88
CA THR A 443 -5.39 -24.41 -7.70
C THR A 443 -5.32 -25.08 -6.32
N ASP A 444 -4.87 -26.34 -6.27
CA ASP A 444 -4.57 -27.03 -5.01
C ASP A 444 -3.19 -26.59 -4.50
N MET A 445 -3.20 -25.70 -3.52
CA MET A 445 -2.00 -25.08 -2.97
C MET A 445 -1.12 -26.06 -2.18
N ARG A 446 -1.60 -27.28 -1.88
CA ARG A 446 -0.77 -28.33 -1.27
C ARG A 446 0.20 -28.96 -2.26
N ARG A 447 -0.15 -28.91 -3.55
CA ARG A 447 0.62 -29.53 -4.65
C ARG A 447 1.49 -28.53 -5.40
N GLY A 448 1.20 -27.23 -5.28
CA GLY A 448 1.93 -26.15 -5.95
C GLY A 448 3.19 -25.72 -5.19
N ALA A 449 4.27 -25.46 -5.93
CA ALA A 449 5.44 -24.72 -5.43
C ALA A 449 5.36 -23.20 -5.73
N GLU A 450 4.23 -22.75 -6.27
CA GLU A 450 4.13 -21.57 -7.15
C GLU A 450 4.15 -20.23 -6.41
N ARG A 451 4.05 -20.23 -5.08
CA ARG A 451 4.04 -19.03 -4.23
C ARG A 451 4.74 -19.25 -2.89
N GLY A 452 5.80 -20.08 -2.87
CA GLY A 452 6.63 -20.30 -1.67
C GLY A 452 6.00 -21.13 -0.54
N GLY A 453 4.75 -21.58 -0.66
CA GLY A 453 4.05 -22.37 0.36
C GLY A 453 4.10 -23.88 0.12
N ARG A 454 5.08 -24.60 0.68
CA ARG A 454 4.91 -26.04 0.97
C ARG A 454 4.35 -26.18 2.38
N GLY A 455 3.02 -26.22 2.51
CA GLY A 455 2.36 -26.43 3.79
C GLY A 455 1.24 -27.47 3.67
N SER A 456 1.43 -28.66 4.26
CA SER A 456 0.44 -29.75 4.27
C SER A 456 -0.76 -29.49 5.19
N ALA A 457 -0.76 -28.40 5.96
CA ALA A 457 -1.74 -28.10 7.01
C ALA A 457 -2.51 -26.79 6.78
N MET A 458 -2.96 -26.52 5.54
CA MET A 458 -3.88 -25.39 5.30
C MET A 458 -5.34 -25.84 5.47
N SER A 459 -6.10 -25.11 6.28
CA SER A 459 -7.54 -25.31 6.47
C SER A 459 -8.36 -25.03 5.21
N LEU A 460 -7.86 -24.13 4.34
CA LEU A 460 -8.45 -23.78 3.05
C LEU A 460 -7.43 -24.03 1.93
N PRO A 461 -7.25 -25.27 1.46
CA PRO A 461 -6.17 -25.63 0.55
C PRO A 461 -6.39 -25.21 -0.91
N TYR A 462 -7.60 -24.78 -1.28
CA TYR A 462 -7.95 -24.45 -2.65
C TYR A 462 -7.97 -22.94 -2.86
N PHE A 463 -7.04 -22.45 -3.68
CA PHE A 463 -7.05 -21.06 -4.15
C PHE A 463 -7.94 -20.95 -5.37
N ILE A 464 -8.97 -20.12 -5.30
CA ILE A 464 -10.00 -19.97 -6.32
C ILE A 464 -9.83 -18.60 -6.97
N GLN A 465 -9.68 -18.60 -8.30
CA GLN A 465 -9.69 -17.38 -9.10
C GLN A 465 -10.94 -17.38 -9.97
N MET A 466 -11.61 -16.24 -10.02
CA MET A 466 -12.96 -16.11 -10.55
C MET A 466 -13.06 -14.92 -11.48
N LYS A 467 -13.93 -15.05 -12.48
CA LYS A 467 -14.39 -13.97 -13.35
C LYS A 467 -15.89 -13.83 -13.17
N GLY A 468 -16.38 -12.60 -13.08
CA GLY A 468 -17.81 -12.35 -12.98
C GLY A 468 -18.21 -10.92 -13.28
N THR A 469 -19.48 -10.63 -13.01
CA THR A 469 -20.04 -9.28 -13.06
C THR A 469 -20.18 -8.73 -11.64
N ALA A 470 -19.80 -7.48 -11.43
CA ALA A 470 -20.07 -6.73 -10.23
C ALA A 470 -21.18 -5.72 -10.46
N HIS A 471 -22.05 -5.56 -9.47
CA HIS A 471 -23.09 -4.53 -9.39
C HIS A 471 -22.80 -3.65 -8.18
N LEU A 472 -22.61 -2.37 -8.45
CA LEU A 472 -22.32 -1.32 -7.47
C LEU A 472 -23.56 -0.46 -7.27
N SER A 473 -23.92 -0.19 -6.01
CA SER A 473 -24.98 0.75 -5.65
C SER A 473 -24.66 1.45 -4.34
N GLY A 474 -25.19 2.67 -4.14
CA GLY A 474 -25.01 3.40 -2.89
C GLY A 474 -25.02 4.91 -3.06
N ARG A 475 -24.31 5.62 -2.19
CA ARG A 475 -24.15 7.08 -2.20
C ARG A 475 -22.81 7.46 -1.57
N VAL A 476 -22.09 8.41 -2.17
CA VAL A 476 -20.91 9.04 -1.56
C VAL A 476 -21.00 10.56 -1.71
N GLY A 477 -20.84 11.30 -0.62
CA GLY A 477 -20.88 12.76 -0.60
C GLY A 477 -22.18 13.30 -1.19
N GLY A 478 -23.31 12.75 -0.76
CA GLY A 478 -24.64 13.10 -1.28
C GLY A 478 -24.93 12.61 -2.71
N THR A 479 -23.94 12.10 -3.46
CA THR A 479 -24.08 11.71 -4.87
C THR A 479 -24.40 10.22 -5.00
N PRO A 480 -25.48 9.81 -5.68
CA PRO A 480 -25.77 8.40 -5.93
C PRO A 480 -24.63 7.71 -6.67
N LEU A 481 -24.32 6.48 -6.24
CA LEU A 481 -23.38 5.59 -6.89
C LEU A 481 -24.15 4.45 -7.56
N GLY A 482 -23.78 4.11 -8.78
CA GLY A 482 -24.41 3.04 -9.54
C GLY A 482 -23.54 2.61 -10.72
N GLY A 483 -23.44 1.31 -10.93
CA GLY A 483 -22.76 0.76 -12.10
C GLY A 483 -22.72 -0.75 -12.11
N SER A 484 -22.48 -1.32 -13.29
CA SER A 484 -22.23 -2.75 -13.45
C SER A 484 -21.11 -2.99 -14.44
N GLY A 485 -20.39 -4.10 -14.28
CA GLY A 485 -19.41 -4.55 -15.26
C GLY A 485 -18.50 -5.64 -14.74
N SER A 486 -17.53 -6.03 -15.57
CA SER A 486 -16.72 -7.23 -15.32
C SER A 486 -15.66 -7.00 -14.23
N GLY A 487 -15.34 -8.07 -13.51
CA GLY A 487 -14.27 -8.10 -12.54
C GLY A 487 -13.61 -9.47 -12.40
N PHE A 488 -12.49 -9.46 -11.69
CA PHE A 488 -11.76 -10.65 -11.26
C PHE A 488 -11.76 -10.70 -9.74
N PHE A 489 -11.92 -11.90 -9.20
CA PHE A 489 -12.10 -12.13 -7.76
C PHE A 489 -11.32 -13.36 -7.33
N GLU A 490 -10.81 -13.33 -6.11
CA GLU A 490 -9.96 -14.38 -5.56
C GLU A 490 -10.37 -14.69 -4.12
N SER A 491 -10.36 -15.96 -3.77
CA SER A 491 -10.63 -16.42 -2.42
C SER A 491 -10.09 -17.83 -2.18
N TYR A 492 -10.14 -18.28 -0.93
CA TYR A 492 -9.71 -19.62 -0.52
C TYR A 492 -10.89 -20.46 -0.06
N ARG A 493 -10.89 -21.76 -0.40
CA ARG A 493 -11.96 -22.70 -0.04
C ARG A 493 -11.43 -24.00 0.54
N GLY A 494 -12.28 -24.63 1.37
CA GLY A 494 -12.08 -25.97 1.89
C GLY A 494 -12.32 -27.04 0.82
N GLY A 495 -11.82 -28.25 1.06
CA GLY A 495 -12.30 -29.44 0.37
C GLY A 495 -13.42 -30.08 1.15
N GLU A 496 -14.29 -30.81 0.45
CA GLU A 496 -15.13 -31.82 1.09
C GLU A 496 -14.31 -32.98 1.67
#